data_AF-A0A520BXU2-F1
#
_entry.id   AF-A0A520BXU2-F1
#
_cell.length_a   1.000
_cell.length_b   1.000
_cell.length_c   1.000
_cell.angle_alpha   90.00
_cell.angle_beta   90.00
_cell.angle_gamma   90.00
#
_symmetry.space_group_name_H-M   'P 1'
#
loop_
_entity.id
_entity.type
_entity.pdbx_description
1 polymer ?
#
loop_
_entity_poly.entity_id
_entity_poly.type
_entity_poly.pdbx_seq_one_letter_code
_entity_poly.pdbx_strand_id
1 'polypeptide(L)'
;MVEVFKTDVTNSEDAKLLTAHIEKTFNGYTANFDLDDCDLILRVQYLEGAIKADQVIYLLEEFGFKAEILVDDFRPNVAPYFAG
;
A
#
# COMPACT_ATOMS: atom_id res chain seq x y z
N MET A 1 5.62 -6.75 -9.79
CA MET A 1 6.01 -6.17 -8.48
C MET A 1 4.75 -5.77 -7.73
N VAL A 2 4.74 -5.91 -6.41
CA VAL A 2 3.70 -5.33 -5.53
C VAL A 2 4.42 -4.47 -4.50
N GLU A 3 3.92 -3.25 -4.28
CA GLU A 3 4.38 -2.35 -3.24
C GLU A 3 3.21 -2.11 -2.28
N VAL A 4 3.49 -2.16 -0.98
CA VAL A 4 2.49 -2.04 0.07
C VAL A 4 2.74 -0.74 0.82
N PHE A 5 1.67 0.04 1.00
CA PHE A 5 1.70 1.30 1.70
C PHE A 5 0.78 1.24 2.91
N LYS A 6 1.24 1.78 4.03
CA LYS A 6 0.38 2.18 5.13
C LYS A 6 -0.20 3.55 4.81
N THR A 7 -1.49 3.75 5.06
CA THR A 7 -2.18 5.03 4.77
C THR A 7 -3.01 5.51 5.96
N ASP A 8 -3.59 6.71 5.86
CA ASP A 8 -4.62 7.22 6.78
C ASP A 8 -6.02 7.27 6.14
N VAL A 9 -6.22 6.60 5.00
CA VAL A 9 -7.52 6.48 4.33
C VAL A 9 -8.40 5.52 5.12
N THR A 10 -9.56 5.99 5.58
CA THR A 10 -10.44 5.22 6.49
C THR A 10 -11.80 4.90 5.92
N ASN A 11 -12.21 5.54 4.82
CA ASN A 11 -13.53 5.35 4.24
C ASN A 11 -13.47 4.85 2.79
N SER A 12 -14.54 4.15 2.40
CA SER A 12 -14.61 3.47 1.11
C SER A 12 -14.78 4.41 -0.09
N GLU A 13 -15.27 5.63 0.12
CA GLU A 13 -15.49 6.59 -0.97
C GLU A 13 -14.14 7.15 -1.43
N ASP A 14 -13.32 7.61 -0.48
CA ASP A 14 -11.97 8.10 -0.75
C ASP A 14 -11.07 6.98 -1.30
N ALA A 15 -11.15 5.77 -0.73
CA ALA A 15 -10.40 4.62 -1.24
C ALA A 15 -10.71 4.31 -2.72
N LYS A 16 -11.99 4.36 -3.12
CA LYS A 16 -12.41 4.16 -4.51
C LYS A 16 -11.91 5.29 -5.41
N LEU A 17 -12.02 6.53 -4.96
CA LEU A 17 -11.56 7.71 -5.69
C LEU A 17 -10.05 7.65 -5.94
N LEU A 18 -9.27 7.37 -4.90
CA LEU A 18 -7.81 7.26 -4.98
C LEU A 18 -7.38 6.10 -5.86
N THR A 19 -8.04 4.94 -5.75
CA THR A 19 -7.80 3.78 -6.63
C THR A 19 -7.94 4.17 -8.11
N ALA A 20 -9.07 4.78 -8.46
CA ALA A 20 -9.32 5.22 -9.83
C ALA A 20 -8.29 6.26 -10.31
N HIS A 21 -7.84 7.16 -9.43
CA HIS A 21 -6.82 8.14 -9.76
C HIS A 21 -5.43 7.53 -9.96
N ILE A 22 -5.04 6.54 -9.16
CA ILE A 22 -3.77 5.82 -9.32
C ILE A 22 -3.75 5.10 -10.66
N GLU A 23 -4.79 4.31 -10.97
CA GLU A 23 -4.87 3.52 -12.21
C GLU A 23 -4.95 4.39 -13.46
N LYS A 24 -5.57 5.58 -13.35
CA LYS A 24 -5.61 6.57 -14.45
C LYS A 24 -4.28 7.29 -14.64
N THR A 25 -3.55 7.58 -13.55
CA THR A 25 -2.30 8.34 -13.60
C THR A 25 -1.12 7.48 -14.03
N PHE A 26 -1.09 6.22 -13.60
CA PHE A 26 0.02 5.31 -13.83
C PHE A 26 -0.42 4.14 -14.70
N ASN A 27 -0.04 4.18 -15.99
CA ASN A 27 -0.43 3.14 -16.94
C ASN A 27 0.06 1.75 -16.49
N GLY A 28 -0.87 0.81 -16.40
CA GLY A 28 -0.60 -0.57 -16.01
C GLY A 28 -0.52 -0.81 -14.50
N TYR A 29 -0.76 0.21 -13.67
CA TYR A 29 -0.89 0.00 -12.23
C TYR A 29 -2.28 -0.56 -11.92
N THR A 30 -2.34 -1.41 -10.91
CA THR A 30 -3.58 -1.85 -10.27
C THR A 30 -3.48 -1.54 -8.79
N ALA A 31 -4.51 -0.95 -8.21
CA ALA A 31 -4.50 -0.52 -6.82
C ALA A 31 -5.69 -1.09 -6.04
N ASN A 32 -5.48 -1.43 -4.77
CA ASN A 32 -6.56 -1.82 -3.88
C ASN A 32 -6.28 -1.38 -2.44
N PHE A 33 -7.31 -0.90 -1.76
CA PHE A 33 -7.28 -0.63 -0.33
C PHE A 33 -7.81 -1.82 0.46
N ASP A 34 -7.21 -2.06 1.62
CA ASP A 34 -7.61 -3.01 2.64
C ASP A 34 -7.87 -2.21 3.93
N LEU A 35 -9.09 -1.67 4.03
CA LEU A 35 -9.48 -0.77 5.13
C LEU A 35 -9.76 -1.52 6.43
N ASP A 36 -9.89 -2.85 6.38
CA ASP A 36 -10.09 -3.69 7.55
C ASP A 36 -8.75 -4.07 8.22
N ASP A 37 -7.63 -3.81 7.55
CA ASP A 37 -6.29 -3.98 8.12
C ASP A 37 -5.98 -2.85 9.12
N CYS A 38 -5.32 -3.21 10.23
CA CYS A 38 -4.93 -2.27 11.28
C CYS A 38 -3.99 -1.16 10.77
N ASP A 39 -3.26 -1.42 9.69
CA ASP A 39 -2.36 -0.46 9.05
C ASP A 39 -3.00 0.28 7.86
N LEU A 40 -4.31 0.10 7.60
CA LEU A 40 -5.05 0.80 6.52
C LEU A 40 -4.31 0.72 5.19
N ILE A 41 -4.18 -0.49 4.68
CA ILE A 41 -3.22 -0.81 3.63
C ILE A 41 -3.71 -0.36 2.26
N LEU A 42 -2.82 0.25 1.47
CA LEU A 42 -2.93 0.36 0.02
C LEU A 42 -1.91 -0.60 -0.62
N ARG A 43 -2.36 -1.50 -1.49
CA ARG A 43 -1.50 -2.34 -2.32
C ARG A 43 -1.52 -1.81 -3.74
N VAL A 44 -0.33 -1.58 -4.31
CA VAL A 44 -0.17 -1.23 -5.73
C VAL A 44 0.60 -2.35 -6.42
N GLN A 45 0.11 -2.78 -7.57
CA GLN A 45 0.76 -3.78 -8.41
C GLN A 45 1.16 -3.19 -9.75
N TYR A 46 2.35 -3.55 -10.23
CA TYR A 46 2.78 -3.29 -11.60
C TYR A 46 3.54 -4.49 -12.15
N LEU A 47 3.07 -5.07 -13.25
CA LEU A 47 3.62 -6.31 -13.79
C LEU A 47 4.85 -6.09 -14.69
N GLU A 48 4.96 -4.90 -15.30
CA GLU A 48 5.98 -4.63 -16.33
C GLU A 48 7.22 -3.91 -15.78
N GLY A 49 7.29 -3.62 -14.48
CA GLY A 49 8.44 -2.93 -13.91
C GLY A 49 8.35 -2.61 -12.43
N ALA A 50 9.13 -1.61 -12.02
CA ALA A 50 9.17 -1.11 -10.65
C ALA A 50 8.05 -0.09 -10.39
N ILE A 51 7.54 -0.12 -9.17
CA ILE A 51 6.56 0.86 -8.70
C ILE A 51 7.30 2.12 -8.27
N LYS A 52 6.84 3.29 -8.75
CA LYS A 52 7.38 4.59 -8.37
C LYS A 52 6.72 5.04 -7.06
N ALA A 53 7.17 4.47 -5.94
CA ALA A 53 6.57 4.68 -4.63
C ALA A 53 6.41 6.18 -4.28
N ASP A 54 7.45 6.99 -4.48
CA ASP A 54 7.40 8.44 -4.22
C ASP A 54 6.27 9.15 -4.98
N GLN A 55 5.94 8.70 -6.19
CA GLN A 55 4.87 9.28 -7.00
C GLN A 55 3.48 8.86 -6.51
N VAL A 56 3.35 7.64 -5.99
CA VAL A 56 2.10 7.17 -5.37
C VAL A 56 1.86 7.94 -4.06
N ILE A 57 2.91 8.10 -3.24
CA ILE A 57 2.84 8.87 -1.99
C ILE A 57 2.44 10.32 -2.29
N TYR A 58 3.14 10.98 -3.21
CA TYR A 58 2.81 12.34 -3.62
C TYR A 58 1.38 12.49 -4.14
N LEU A 59 0.89 11.50 -4.91
CA LEU A 59 -0.50 11.51 -5.35
C LEU A 59 -1.46 11.50 -4.15
N LEU A 60 -1.24 10.65 -3.14
CA LEU A 60 -2.11 10.61 -1.95
C LEU A 60 -2.06 11.94 -1.17
N GLU A 61 -0.88 12.56 -1.06
CA GLU A 61 -0.70 13.87 -0.42
C GLU A 61 -1.49 14.99 -1.12
N GLU A 62 -1.54 14.98 -2.45
CA GLU A 62 -2.35 15.95 -3.24
C GLU A 62 -3.86 15.82 -2.98
N PHE A 63 -4.32 14.65 -2.53
CA PHE A 63 -5.72 14.43 -2.09
C PHE A 63 -5.92 14.63 -0.58
N GLY A 64 -4.87 15.01 0.17
CA GLY A 64 -4.93 15.29 1.60
C GLY A 64 -4.71 14.07 2.50
N PHE A 65 -4.15 12.98 1.97
CA PHE A 65 -3.85 11.74 2.70
C PHE A 65 -2.36 11.51 2.86
N LYS A 66 -1.98 10.70 3.83
CA LYS A 66 -0.60 10.28 4.07
C LYS A 66 -0.40 8.85 3.62
N ALA A 67 0.79 8.56 3.12
CA ALA A 67 1.22 7.20 2.83
C ALA A 67 2.71 7.01 3.07
N GLU A 68 3.07 5.81 3.52
CA GLU A 68 4.47 5.39 3.67
C GLU A 68 4.63 3.92 3.22
N ILE A 69 5.79 3.57 2.69
CA ILE A 69 6.10 2.18 2.30
C ILE A 69 6.10 1.33 3.57
N LEU A 70 5.29 0.28 3.57
CA LEU A 70 5.26 -0.70 4.65
C LEU A 70 6.24 -1.82 4.30
N VAL A 71 7.40 -1.80 4.96
CA VAL A 71 8.38 -2.90 4.88
C VAL A 71 7.86 -4.12 5.63
N ASP A 72 8.05 -5.29 5.03
CA ASP A 72 7.64 -6.55 5.62
C ASP A 72 8.48 -6.87 6.86
N ASP A 73 7.89 -6.69 8.05
CA ASP A 73 8.45 -7.10 9.32
C ASP A 73 8.33 -8.62 9.50
N PHE A 74 8.93 -9.39 8.58
CA PHE A 74 9.15 -10.83 8.80
C PHE A 74 10.12 -11.01 9.98
N ARG A 75 9.60 -10.93 11.20
CA ARG A 75 10.17 -11.61 12.35
C ARG A 75 9.61 -13.01 12.29
N PRO A 76 10.34 -14.02 11.77
CA PRO A 76 9.90 -15.39 11.97
C PRO A 76 9.72 -15.59 13.46
N ASN A 77 8.51 -15.95 13.87
CA ASN A 77 8.23 -16.36 15.25
C ASN A 77 8.91 -17.71 15.48
N VAL A 78 10.24 -17.71 15.54
CA VAL A 78 11.02 -18.79 16.10
C VAL A 78 10.89 -18.63 17.60
N ALA A 79 9.78 -19.15 18.13
CA ALA A 79 9.75 -19.56 19.53
C ALA A 79 11.04 -20.38 19.74
N PRO A 80 11.93 -20.02 20.67
CA PRO A 80 13.14 -20.77 20.89
C PRO A 80 12.71 -22.19 21.23
N TYR A 81 13.06 -23.15 20.37
CA TYR A 81 13.01 -24.56 20.70
C TYR A 81 13.92 -24.71 21.93
N PHE A 82 13.31 -24.69 23.11
CA PHE A 82 13.98 -25.08 24.33
C PHE A 82 14.34 -26.55 24.15
N ALA A 83 15.62 -26.80 23.89
CA ALA A 83 16.21 -28.11 24.02
C ALA A 83 16.11 -28.51 25.51
N GLY A 84 15.22 -29.44 25.80
CA GLY A 84 15.13 -30.20 27.04
C GLY A 84 15.41 -31.66 26.75
#